data_AF-A0A955AH23-F1
#
_entry.id   AF-A0A955AH23-F1
#
_cell.length_a   1.000
_cell.length_b   1.000
_cell.length_c   1.000
_cell.angle_alpha   90.00
_cell.angle_beta   90.00
_cell.angle_gamma   90.00
#
_symmetry.space_group_name_H-M   'P 1'
#
loop_
_entity.id
_entity.type
_entity.pdbx_description
1 polymer ?
#
loop_
_entity_poly.entity_id
_entity_poly.type
_entity_poly.pdbx_seq_one_letter_code
_entity_poly.pdbx_strand_id
1 'polypeptide(L)' 'MPRVRVETFSDQLRAAILNSGRPRSHVCADADIDPSHLHRFVHGTGRLTNDTIDRLAKVLNLSLVVEE' A
#
# COMPACT_ATOMS: atom_id res chain seq x y z
N MET A 1 -11.48 5.24 28.33
CA MET A 1 -11.96 5.44 26.94
C MET A 1 -11.01 4.72 26.01
N PRO A 2 -11.48 3.86 25.08
CA PRO A 2 -10.60 3.23 24.12
C PRO A 2 -10.00 4.32 23.22
N ARG A 3 -8.67 4.29 23.00
CA ARG A 3 -8.02 5.16 22.02
C ARG A 3 -8.59 4.85 20.64
N VAL A 4 -9.26 5.81 20.02
CA VAL A 4 -9.56 5.74 18.58
C VAL A 4 -8.22 5.66 17.87
N ARG A 5 -7.93 4.51 17.25
CA ARG A 5 -6.67 4.31 16.55
C ARG A 5 -6.78 5.10 15.25
N VAL A 6 -6.04 6.20 15.15
CA VAL A 6 -5.96 6.98 13.90
C VAL A 6 -5.28 6.10 12.86
N GLU A 7 -5.95 5.92 11.72
CA GLU A 7 -5.41 5.14 10.62
C GLU A 7 -4.17 5.84 10.07
N THR A 8 -3.04 5.13 10.06
CA THR A 8 -1.80 5.70 9.51
C THR A 8 -1.82 5.66 7.99
N PHE A 9 -0.98 6.47 7.34
CA PHE A 9 -0.78 6.38 5.88
C PHE A 9 -0.46 4.94 5.41
N SER A 10 0.33 4.19 6.20
CA SER A 10 0.64 2.79 5.88
C SER A 10 -0.58 1.88 6.00
N ASP A 11 -1.51 2.17 6.91
CA ASP A 11 -2.74 1.40 7.06
C ASP A 11 -3.71 1.69 5.90
N GLN A 12 -3.85 2.96 5.50
CA GLN A 12 -4.59 3.36 4.29
C GLN A 12 -4.05 2.67 3.04
N LEU A 13 -2.73 2.68 2.86
CA LEU A 13 -2.09 2.04 1.71
C LEU A 13 -2.28 0.52 1.73
N ARG A 14 -2.16 -0.12 2.92
CA ARG A 14 -2.45 -1.55 3.06
C ARG A 14 -3.91 -1.87 2.70
N ALA A 15 -4.85 -1.06 3.17
CA ALA A 15 -6.26 -1.22 2.85
C ALA A 15 -6.52 -1.05 1.35
N ALA A 16 -5.90 -0.07 0.70
CA ALA A 16 -6.00 0.13 -0.75
C ALA A 16 -5.47 -1.07 -1.55
N ILE A 17 -4.32 -1.64 -1.15
CA ILE A 17 -3.75 -2.83 -1.79
C ILE A 17 -4.70 -4.04 -1.63
N LEU A 18 -5.20 -4.28 -0.41
CA LEU A 18 -6.08 -5.42 -0.11
C LEU A 18 -7.45 -5.32 -0.78
N ASN A 19 -8.00 -4.10 -0.88
CA ASN A 19 -9.31 -3.84 -1.47
C ASN A 19 -9.26 -3.47 -2.95
N SER A 20 -8.09 -3.55 -3.59
CA SER A 20 -7.92 -3.23 -5.01
C SER A 20 -8.72 -4.11 -5.98
N GLY A 21 -9.24 -5.25 -5.51
CA GLY A 21 -9.92 -6.25 -6.34
C GLY A 21 -8.98 -6.96 -7.33
N ARG A 22 -7.67 -6.66 -7.29
CA ARG A 22 -6.66 -7.27 -8.15
C ARG A 22 -5.84 -8.30 -7.36
N PRO A 23 -5.45 -9.43 -7.97
CA PRO A 23 -4.55 -10.35 -7.30
C PRO A 23 -3.20 -9.67 -7.04
N ARG A 24 -2.67 -9.82 -5.83
CA ARG A 24 -1.42 -9.18 -5.38
C ARG A 24 -0.25 -9.44 -6.33
N SER A 25 -0.18 -10.63 -6.93
CA SER A 25 0.83 -10.98 -7.93
C SER A 25 0.78 -10.09 -9.18
N HIS A 26 -0.41 -9.73 -9.66
CA HIS A 26 -0.54 -8.79 -10.79
C HIS A 26 -0.15 -7.38 -10.39
N VAL A 27 -0.53 -6.94 -9.18
CA VAL A 27 -0.12 -5.62 -8.67
C VAL A 27 1.41 -5.54 -8.55
N CYS A 28 2.05 -6.59 -8.04
CA CYS A 28 3.52 -6.69 -7.99
C CYS A 28 4.16 -6.65 -9.38
N ALA A 29 3.62 -7.42 -10.34
CA ALA A 29 4.15 -7.48 -11.70
C ALA A 29 4.03 -6.12 -12.41
N ASP A 30 2.85 -5.49 -12.35
CA ASP A 30 2.59 -4.20 -12.99
C ASP A 30 3.40 -3.06 -12.34
N ALA A 31 3.61 -3.14 -11.03
CA ALA A 31 4.35 -2.11 -10.28
C ALA A 31 5.86 -2.34 -10.30
N ASP A 32 6.34 -3.44 -10.90
CA ASP A 32 7.75 -3.87 -10.86
C ASP A 32 8.28 -3.94 -9.41
N ILE A 33 7.59 -4.72 -8.57
CA ILE A 33 7.88 -4.87 -7.13
C ILE A 33 8.02 -6.35 -6.80
N ASP A 34 9.03 -6.67 -5.97
CA ASP A 34 9.20 -8.01 -5.42
C ASP A 34 7.99 -8.44 -4.56
N PRO A 35 7.37 -9.60 -4.84
CA PRO A 35 6.22 -10.09 -4.07
C PRO A 35 6.50 -10.29 -2.58
N SER A 36 7.73 -10.68 -2.21
CA SER A 36 8.12 -10.85 -0.80
C SER A 36 8.17 -9.50 -0.09
N HIS A 37 8.60 -8.45 -0.79
CA HIS A 37 8.62 -7.08 -0.27
C HIS A 37 7.21 -6.55 -0.01
N LEU A 38 6.29 -6.72 -0.97
CA LEU A 38 4.89 -6.34 -0.79
C LEU A 38 4.23 -7.17 0.33
N HIS A 39 4.51 -8.47 0.40
CA HIS A 39 4.02 -9.34 1.46
C HIS A 39 4.45 -8.86 2.84
N ARG A 40 5.74 -8.57 3.05
CA ARG A 40 6.26 -8.04 4.32
C ARG A 40 5.57 -6.72 4.70
N PHE A 41 5.35 -5.82 3.73
CA PHE A 41 4.66 -4.56 3.99
C PHE A 41 3.20 -4.76 4.44
N VAL A 42 2.45 -5.62 3.74
CA VAL A 42 1.05 -5.94 4.06
C VAL A 42 0.93 -6.54 5.46
N HIS A 43 1.89 -7.39 5.87
CA HIS A 43 1.93 -7.99 7.21
C HIS A 43 2.64 -7.12 8.27
N GLY A 44 3.05 -5.89 7.94
CA GLY A 44 3.65 -4.94 8.88
C GLY A 44 5.09 -5.24 9.29
N THR A 45 5.76 -6.20 8.65
CA THR A 45 7.15 -6.58 8.92
C THR A 45 8.16 -5.93 7.97
N GLY A 46 7.68 -5.17 6.98
CA GLY A 46 8.49 -4.46 6.00
C GLY A 46 8.05 -3.01 5.79
N ARG A 47 8.94 -2.20 5.23
CA ARG A 47 8.68 -0.81 4.80
C ARG A 47 8.77 -0.72 3.29
N LEU A 48 8.01 0.20 2.70
CA LEU A 48 8.14 0.56 1.28
C LEU A 48 8.99 1.82 1.15
N THR A 49 9.72 1.94 0.06
CA THR A 49 10.37 3.20 -0.31
C THR A 49 9.35 4.10 -1.01
N ASN A 50 9.65 5.40 -1.10
CA ASN A 50 8.79 6.34 -1.82
C ASN A 50 8.62 5.94 -3.30
N ASP A 51 9.69 5.48 -3.96
CA ASP A 51 9.62 4.98 -5.34
C ASP A 51 8.65 3.80 -5.46
N THR A 52 8.69 2.84 -4.53
CA THR A 52 7.75 1.72 -4.50
C THR A 52 6.32 2.17 -4.28
N ILE A 53 6.11 3.18 -3.42
CA ILE A 53 4.79 3.77 -3.17
C ILE A 53 4.27 4.44 -4.44
N ASP A 54 5.09 5.21 -5.16
CA ASP A 54 4.71 5.90 -6.40
C ASP A 54 4.33 4.91 -7.51
N ARG A 55 5.07 3.79 -7.63
CA ARG A 55 4.73 2.73 -8.58
C ARG A 55 3.40 2.05 -8.24
N LEU A 56 3.19 1.71 -6.96
CA LEU A 56 1.91 1.17 -6.49
C LEU A 56 0.76 2.14 -6.75
N ALA A 57 0.98 3.43 -6.50
CA ALA A 57 -0.03 4.46 -6.71
C ALA A 57 -0.46 4.53 -8.19
N LYS A 58 0.48 4.46 -9.14
CA LYS A 58 0.17 4.41 -10.57
C LYS A 58 -0.67 3.18 -10.95
N VAL A 59 -0.30 2.00 -10.44
CA VAL A 59 -0.96 0.72 -10.78
C VAL A 59 -2.33 0.57 -10.14
N LEU A 60 -2.50 1.12 -8.94
CA LEU A 60 -3.74 1.08 -8.17
C LEU A 60 -4.60 2.34 -8.38
N ASN A 61 -4.16 3.25 -9.26
CA ASN A 61 -4.78 4.54 -9.52
C ASN A 61 -5.07 5.35 -8.25
N LEU A 62 -4.11 5.38 -7.33
CA LEU A 62 -4.17 6.11 -6.07
C LEU A 62 -3.62 7.52 -6.26
N SER A 63 -4.17 8.47 -5.52
CA SER A 63 -3.67 9.84 -5.43
C SER A 63 -3.38 10.18 -3.98
N LEU A 64 -2.20 10.76 -3.73
CA LEU A 64 -1.86 11.36 -2.44
C LEU A 64 -2.51 12.73 -2.37
N VAL A 65 -3.40 12.92 -1.40
CA VAL A 65 -4.10 14.19 -1.15
C VAL A 65 -3.73 14.72 0.23
N VAL A 66 -3.67 16.04 0.34
CA VAL A 66 -3.56 16.75 1.62
C VAL A 66 -4.88 17.47 1.80
N GLU A 67 -5.62 17.10 2.84
CA GLU A 67 -6.86 17.79 3.24
C GLU A 67 -6.49 18.93 4.20
N GLU A 68 -6.91 20.16 3.87
CA GLU A 68 -6.74 21.36 4.70
C GLU A 68 -7.82 21.50 5.78
#